data_AF-A0A0U2QAA1-F1
#
_entry.id   AF-A0A0U2QAA1-F1
#
_cell.length_a   1.000
_cell.length_b   1.000
_cell.length_c   1.000
_cell.angle_alpha   90.00
_cell.angle_beta   90.00
_cell.angle_gamma   90.00
#
_symmetry.space_group_name_H-M   'P 1'
#
loop_
_entity.id
_entity.type
_entity.pdbx_description
1 polymer ?
#
loop_
_entity_poly.entity_id
_entity_poly.type
_entity_poly.pdbx_seq_one_letter_code
_entity_poly.pdbx_strand_id
1 'polypeptide(L)'
;IPSDFVISQSTATTDGVDLSAQFIVNNNVANVMSTSFGLCETALGTAGNDFWNTLWQQAAAQGITALVSAGDSGAAGCDAATSTTGTGTGVNGLSSTPNNISVGGTEFNEGTGTFWSPTNDPTTQASVLSYIPEVVWNESGNAAGGSGLFASGGGASIIYPKPAFQAGPGVPADGARDVPDVALSSASHDGYLIIQGHTATSTGLFAVGGTSAASPSFAGLMALVVQKTGTAQGNANPILYSMGQNQFAGGTAVYHDTITGDNSVPGVTGFTAGTGYDQATGWGSVDAAALVDFWNNNVTPDFTVSADPASQSVNQGVTANYTVTMTAVGGFANPVTFSISGLPTDASATFTPASLTGSGTSALAISTALTTPVGSYPLTITGSDGVISHSASITLVVTTPDFTLSASPASQTIETGSLASYTATIAPLNGYTGTVSFSVSGLPAGASATFTPATVISSGSSTLAISTTAGTTPAGNYALTIAASDGTLTHSTSVNLSVTDFTLDASPPSQTIVVAGSATYTATLTGLNGYTGTANLSVTGLPPFATATFTPTSITGSGSSSLVIATTSNTPAAIYSLTVTASDGIE
;
A
#
# COMPACT_ATOMS: atom_id res chain seq x y z
N ILE A 1 4.18 -46.91 -2.75
CA ILE A 1 3.69 -46.18 -1.56
C ILE A 1 2.99 -47.21 -0.70
N PRO A 2 3.41 -47.46 0.55
CA PRO A 2 2.68 -48.37 1.43
C PRO A 2 1.28 -47.80 1.70
N SER A 3 0.24 -48.64 1.60
CA SER A 3 -1.15 -48.28 1.91
C SER A 3 -1.56 -49.01 3.19
N ASP A 4 -2.00 -48.25 4.19
CA ASP A 4 -2.52 -48.82 5.45
C ASP A 4 -4.04 -48.84 5.41
N PHE A 5 -4.64 -49.95 5.82
CA PHE A 5 -6.09 -50.08 5.96
C PHE A 5 -6.48 -49.96 7.43
N VAL A 6 -7.18 -48.88 7.78
CA VAL A 6 -7.67 -48.62 9.13
C VAL A 6 -9.16 -48.89 9.19
N ILE A 7 -9.56 -49.80 10.07
CA ILE A 7 -10.97 -50.15 10.29
C ILE A 7 -11.26 -50.24 11.79
N SER A 8 -12.39 -49.67 12.19
CA SER A 8 -12.90 -49.70 13.56
C SER A 8 -14.26 -50.39 13.60
N GLN A 9 -14.52 -51.13 14.68
CA GLN A 9 -15.85 -51.69 14.93
C GLN A 9 -16.79 -50.57 15.41
N SER A 10 -18.02 -50.52 14.88
CA SER A 10 -19.04 -49.60 15.40
C SER A 10 -19.31 -49.85 16.88
N THR A 11 -19.54 -48.77 17.63
CA THR A 11 -19.97 -48.82 19.04
C THR A 11 -21.48 -48.63 19.12
N ALA A 12 -22.03 -48.66 20.34
CA ALA A 12 -23.45 -48.39 20.55
C ALA A 12 -23.89 -46.95 20.17
N THR A 13 -22.94 -46.02 20.06
CA THR A 13 -23.22 -44.58 19.89
C THR A 13 -22.52 -43.96 18.69
N THR A 14 -21.57 -44.64 18.07
CA THR A 14 -20.71 -44.07 17.03
C THR A 14 -20.38 -45.12 15.99
N ASP A 15 -20.56 -44.75 14.72
CA ASP A 15 -20.29 -45.64 13.59
C ASP A 15 -18.78 -45.93 13.44
N GLY A 16 -18.44 -47.11 12.94
CA GLY A 16 -17.07 -47.52 12.71
C GLY A 16 -16.35 -46.67 11.66
N VAL A 17 -17.08 -46.10 10.70
CA VAL A 17 -16.54 -45.16 9.70
C VAL A 17 -16.05 -43.89 10.38
N ASP A 18 -16.87 -43.28 11.23
CA ASP A 18 -16.54 -42.08 12.00
C ASP A 18 -15.30 -42.31 12.88
N LEU A 19 -15.26 -43.45 13.58
CA LEU A 19 -14.14 -43.83 14.45
C LEU A 19 -12.85 -44.06 13.66
N SER A 20 -12.94 -44.68 12.48
CA SER A 20 -11.78 -44.93 11.62
C SER A 20 -11.21 -43.63 11.06
N ALA A 21 -12.08 -42.76 10.55
CA ALA A 21 -11.67 -41.44 10.06
C ALA A 21 -11.06 -40.59 11.18
N GLN A 22 -11.70 -40.56 12.35
CA GLN A 22 -11.18 -39.86 13.51
C GLN A 22 -9.83 -40.41 13.96
N PHE A 23 -9.63 -41.73 13.97
CA PHE A 23 -8.36 -42.33 14.31
C PHE A 23 -7.25 -41.91 13.34
N ILE A 24 -7.52 -41.95 12.02
CA ILE A 24 -6.55 -41.58 10.99
C ILE A 24 -6.08 -40.13 11.20
N VAL A 25 -7.03 -39.22 11.37
CA VAL A 25 -6.75 -37.77 11.51
C VAL A 25 -6.08 -37.48 12.85
N ASN A 26 -6.62 -37.98 13.97
CA ASN A 26 -6.05 -37.70 15.30
C ASN A 26 -4.64 -38.22 15.49
N ASN A 27 -4.26 -39.30 14.80
CA ASN A 27 -2.93 -39.89 14.89
C ASN A 27 -2.03 -39.53 13.70
N ASN A 28 -2.54 -38.77 12.72
CA ASN A 28 -1.82 -38.33 11.52
C ASN A 28 -1.05 -39.45 10.81
N VAL A 29 -1.71 -40.59 10.57
CA VAL A 29 -1.06 -41.82 10.09
C VAL A 29 -0.91 -41.91 8.56
N ALA A 30 -1.52 -41.00 7.81
CA ALA A 30 -1.49 -41.00 6.34
C ALA A 30 -1.53 -39.59 5.76
N ASN A 31 -0.95 -39.37 4.57
CA ASN A 31 -1.03 -38.08 3.86
C ASN A 31 -2.27 -37.98 2.94
N VAL A 32 -2.88 -39.11 2.61
CA VAL A 32 -4.07 -39.20 1.77
C VAL A 32 -4.99 -40.25 2.40
N MET A 33 -6.28 -39.97 2.49
CA MET A 33 -7.29 -40.91 2.96
C MET A 33 -8.52 -40.88 2.06
N SER A 34 -9.19 -42.02 1.92
CA SER A 34 -10.41 -42.16 1.13
C SER A 34 -11.54 -42.73 1.99
N THR A 35 -12.73 -42.15 1.83
CA THR A 35 -13.97 -42.55 2.50
C THR A 35 -15.05 -42.80 1.45
N SER A 36 -15.36 -44.07 1.20
CA SER A 36 -16.39 -44.50 0.25
C SER A 36 -17.73 -44.78 0.94
N PHE A 37 -18.17 -43.84 1.76
CA PHE A 37 -19.39 -43.92 2.55
C PHE A 37 -20.16 -42.60 2.44
N GLY A 38 -21.45 -42.65 2.79
CA GLY A 38 -22.26 -41.44 2.79
C GLY A 38 -23.48 -41.51 3.65
N LEU A 39 -23.97 -40.32 3.99
CA LEU A 39 -25.27 -40.09 4.59
C LEU A 39 -25.79 -38.74 4.09
N CYS A 40 -27.09 -38.63 3.90
CA CYS A 40 -27.76 -37.37 3.54
C CYS A 40 -27.29 -36.20 4.42
N GLU A 41 -26.90 -35.09 3.80
CA GLU A 41 -26.50 -33.85 4.49
C GLU A 41 -27.56 -33.38 5.49
N THR A 42 -28.85 -33.44 5.11
CA THR A 42 -29.97 -33.12 6.00
C THR A 42 -30.09 -34.10 7.17
N ALA A 43 -29.83 -35.40 6.94
CA ALA A 43 -30.00 -36.43 7.97
C ALA A 43 -28.88 -36.44 9.01
N LEU A 44 -27.67 -35.96 8.66
CA LEU A 44 -26.60 -35.72 9.63
C LEU A 44 -27.00 -34.72 10.72
N GLY A 45 -27.92 -33.80 10.40
CA GLY A 45 -28.27 -32.68 11.27
C GLY A 45 -27.06 -31.80 11.59
N THR A 46 -27.24 -30.85 12.51
CA THR A 46 -26.17 -29.90 12.85
C THR A 46 -24.92 -30.60 13.40
N ALA A 47 -25.08 -31.49 14.38
CA ALA A 47 -23.94 -32.14 15.04
C ALA A 47 -23.13 -33.05 14.11
N GLY A 48 -23.78 -33.80 13.21
CA GLY A 48 -23.09 -34.66 12.26
C GLY A 48 -22.33 -33.86 11.19
N ASN A 49 -22.94 -32.78 10.69
CA ASN A 49 -22.27 -31.87 9.75
C ASN A 49 -21.06 -31.19 10.41
N ASP A 50 -21.23 -30.68 11.64
CA ASP A 50 -20.12 -30.06 12.39
C ASP A 50 -18.98 -31.05 12.65
N PHE A 51 -19.29 -32.31 12.95
CA PHE A 51 -18.30 -33.36 13.13
C PHE A 51 -17.43 -33.56 11.87
N TRP A 52 -18.05 -33.83 10.73
CA TRP A 52 -17.31 -34.07 9.49
C TRP A 52 -16.56 -32.84 9.01
N ASN A 53 -17.17 -31.66 9.10
CA ASN A 53 -16.52 -30.41 8.75
C ASN A 53 -15.27 -30.17 9.61
N THR A 54 -15.38 -30.34 10.93
CA THR A 54 -14.24 -30.13 11.84
C THR A 54 -13.15 -31.17 11.61
N LEU A 55 -13.53 -32.43 11.39
CA LEU A 55 -12.59 -33.50 11.15
C LEU A 55 -11.78 -33.28 9.86
N TRP A 56 -12.46 -32.88 8.77
CA TRP A 56 -11.79 -32.56 7.51
C TRP A 56 -10.98 -31.27 7.56
N GLN A 57 -11.41 -30.26 8.32
CA GLN A 57 -10.57 -29.09 8.60
C GLN A 57 -9.29 -29.48 9.33
N GLN A 58 -9.38 -30.35 10.34
CA GLN A 58 -8.20 -30.84 11.05
C GLN A 58 -7.29 -31.65 10.13
N ALA A 59 -7.85 -32.55 9.32
CA ALA A 59 -7.11 -33.33 8.32
C ALA A 59 -6.33 -32.40 7.37
N ALA A 60 -7.02 -31.42 6.79
CA ALA A 60 -6.42 -30.42 5.91
C ALA A 60 -5.29 -29.64 6.58
N ALA A 61 -5.49 -29.17 7.81
CA ALA A 61 -4.49 -28.42 8.58
C ALA A 61 -3.25 -29.25 8.93
N GLN A 62 -3.39 -30.57 9.03
CA GLN A 62 -2.30 -31.51 9.31
C GLN A 62 -1.66 -32.09 8.04
N GLY A 63 -2.11 -31.66 6.86
CA GLY A 63 -1.58 -32.09 5.57
C GLY A 63 -2.22 -33.35 4.98
N ILE A 64 -3.27 -33.88 5.61
CA ILE A 64 -4.00 -35.06 5.13
C ILE A 64 -5.04 -34.63 4.09
N THR A 65 -4.95 -35.18 2.88
CA THR A 65 -6.00 -35.00 1.85
C THR A 65 -7.11 -36.02 2.07
N ALA A 66 -8.31 -35.54 2.40
CA ALA A 66 -9.50 -36.36 2.53
C ALA A 66 -10.27 -36.41 1.21
N LEU A 67 -10.51 -37.63 0.71
CA LEU A 67 -11.35 -37.88 -0.47
C LEU A 67 -12.61 -38.62 -0.04
N VAL A 68 -13.76 -38.18 -0.53
CA VAL A 68 -15.06 -38.73 -0.17
C VAL A 68 -15.88 -38.98 -1.43
N SER A 69 -16.53 -40.14 -1.52
CA SER A 69 -17.44 -40.46 -2.62
C SER A 69 -18.65 -39.52 -2.60
N ALA A 70 -19.00 -38.92 -3.75
CA ALA A 70 -20.10 -37.95 -3.82
C ALA A 70 -21.49 -38.56 -3.61
N GLY A 71 -21.63 -39.88 -3.82
CA GLY A 71 -22.87 -40.64 -3.64
C GLY A 71 -23.29 -41.36 -4.91
N ASP A 72 -24.20 -42.32 -4.76
CA ASP A 72 -24.60 -43.25 -5.83
C ASP A 72 -26.10 -43.16 -6.15
N SER A 73 -26.75 -42.04 -5.80
CA SER A 73 -28.21 -41.84 -5.91
C SER A 73 -28.58 -40.62 -6.77
N GLY A 74 -27.68 -40.23 -7.68
CA GLY A 74 -27.83 -39.04 -8.52
C GLY A 74 -28.02 -37.77 -7.70
N ALA A 75 -28.88 -36.88 -8.19
CA ALA A 75 -29.28 -35.68 -7.45
C ALA A 75 -30.11 -35.96 -6.19
N ALA A 76 -30.56 -37.21 -5.96
CA ALA A 76 -31.38 -37.61 -4.81
C ALA A 76 -30.52 -38.22 -3.68
N GLY A 77 -29.42 -37.58 -3.29
CA GLY A 77 -28.45 -38.11 -2.32
C GLY A 77 -28.97 -38.36 -0.90
N CYS A 78 -30.26 -38.09 -0.64
CA CYS A 78 -30.94 -38.44 0.61
C CYS A 78 -31.76 -39.73 0.56
N ASP A 79 -31.91 -40.31 -0.62
CA ASP A 79 -32.55 -41.60 -0.84
C ASP A 79 -31.50 -42.70 -1.02
N ALA A 80 -31.86 -43.95 -0.76
CA ALA A 80 -30.96 -45.07 -1.02
C ALA A 80 -30.88 -45.34 -2.53
N ALA A 81 -29.70 -45.68 -3.05
CA ALA A 81 -29.49 -45.97 -4.48
C ALA A 81 -30.39 -47.10 -5.02
N THR A 82 -30.77 -48.05 -4.16
CA THR A 82 -31.69 -49.15 -4.51
C THR A 82 -33.16 -48.74 -4.56
N SER A 83 -33.51 -47.50 -4.19
CA SER A 83 -34.88 -46.99 -4.24
C SER A 83 -35.34 -46.83 -5.68
N THR A 84 -36.64 -46.99 -5.94
CA THR A 84 -37.17 -46.88 -7.31
C THR A 84 -37.55 -45.46 -7.71
N THR A 85 -37.67 -44.54 -6.73
CA THR A 85 -37.92 -43.11 -6.95
C THR A 85 -37.24 -42.32 -5.83
N GLY A 86 -36.63 -41.20 -6.19
CA GLY A 86 -36.14 -40.20 -5.25
C GLY A 86 -37.27 -39.31 -4.75
N THR A 87 -37.02 -38.62 -3.65
CA THR A 87 -38.00 -37.79 -2.94
C THR A 87 -37.67 -36.29 -2.97
N GLY A 88 -36.43 -35.93 -3.28
CA GLY A 88 -35.98 -34.55 -3.44
C GLY A 88 -34.49 -34.48 -3.71
N THR A 89 -33.99 -33.27 -3.98
CA THR A 89 -32.55 -33.06 -4.15
C THR A 89 -31.82 -33.15 -2.82
N GLY A 90 -30.63 -33.76 -2.83
CA GLY A 90 -29.76 -33.85 -1.67
C GLY A 90 -28.36 -34.32 -2.03
N VAL A 91 -27.39 -34.00 -1.19
CA VAL A 91 -25.98 -34.36 -1.38
C VAL A 91 -25.48 -35.25 -0.24
N ASN A 92 -24.40 -36.00 -0.49
CA ASN A 92 -23.71 -36.73 0.57
C ASN A 92 -23.06 -35.76 1.55
N GLY A 93 -23.55 -35.73 2.79
CA GLY A 93 -23.10 -34.82 3.83
C GLY A 93 -21.64 -35.00 4.22
N LEU A 94 -21.12 -36.23 4.18
CA LEU A 94 -19.68 -36.51 4.41
C LEU A 94 -18.79 -35.85 3.35
N SER A 95 -19.33 -35.69 2.13
CA SER A 95 -18.61 -35.18 0.95
C SER A 95 -18.84 -33.69 0.71
N SER A 96 -19.92 -33.14 1.26
CA SER A 96 -20.38 -31.76 1.04
C SER A 96 -19.53 -30.68 1.72
N THR A 97 -18.56 -31.04 2.56
CA THR A 97 -17.72 -30.02 3.21
C THR A 97 -16.76 -29.36 2.21
N PRO A 98 -16.31 -28.12 2.44
CA PRO A 98 -15.30 -27.47 1.60
C PRO A 98 -13.86 -27.98 1.87
N ASN A 99 -13.68 -28.92 2.81
CA ASN A 99 -12.38 -29.35 3.32
C ASN A 99 -11.95 -30.75 2.84
N ASN A 100 -12.80 -31.42 2.06
CA ASN A 100 -12.50 -32.68 1.39
C ASN A 100 -12.64 -32.51 -0.12
N ILE A 101 -11.99 -33.38 -0.88
CA ILE A 101 -12.30 -33.59 -2.30
C ILE A 101 -13.53 -34.50 -2.37
N SER A 102 -14.59 -34.03 -3.02
CA SER A 102 -15.76 -34.83 -3.37
C SER A 102 -15.54 -35.46 -4.74
N VAL A 103 -15.64 -36.79 -4.82
CA VAL A 103 -15.34 -37.55 -6.04
C VAL A 103 -16.63 -38.14 -6.60
N GLY A 104 -17.06 -37.62 -7.75
CA GLY A 104 -18.22 -38.07 -8.50
C GLY A 104 -17.90 -39.19 -9.49
N GLY A 105 -18.86 -39.46 -10.38
CA GLY A 105 -18.85 -40.60 -11.28
C GLY A 105 -19.05 -40.26 -12.75
N THR A 106 -18.22 -40.85 -13.60
CA THR A 106 -18.36 -40.88 -15.07
C THR A 106 -18.63 -42.30 -15.57
N GLU A 107 -19.04 -42.40 -16.82
CA GLU A 107 -19.18 -43.64 -17.59
C GLU A 107 -18.42 -43.47 -18.91
N PHE A 108 -17.75 -44.53 -19.37
CA PHE A 108 -17.12 -44.50 -20.68
C PHE A 108 -18.16 -44.42 -21.81
N ASN A 109 -17.92 -43.51 -22.75
CA ASN A 109 -18.77 -43.22 -23.89
C ASN A 109 -18.08 -43.63 -25.20
N GLU A 110 -17.73 -44.92 -25.33
CA GLU A 110 -17.03 -45.44 -26.51
C GLU A 110 -17.88 -45.50 -27.79
N GLY A 111 -19.21 -45.59 -27.69
CA GLY A 111 -20.11 -45.73 -28.84
C GLY A 111 -19.64 -46.79 -29.85
N THR A 112 -19.43 -46.39 -31.10
CA THR A 112 -18.85 -47.26 -32.16
C THR A 112 -17.36 -46.97 -32.43
N GLY A 113 -16.67 -46.28 -31.51
CA GLY A 113 -15.28 -45.88 -31.65
C GLY A 113 -14.30 -47.06 -31.51
N THR A 114 -13.08 -46.88 -32.01
CA THR A 114 -12.00 -47.88 -31.94
C THR A 114 -11.06 -47.56 -30.78
N PHE A 115 -11.55 -47.70 -29.55
CA PHE A 115 -10.75 -47.44 -28.34
C PHE A 115 -10.11 -48.70 -27.75
N TRP A 116 -10.58 -49.87 -28.17
CA TRP A 116 -10.15 -51.16 -27.66
C TRP A 116 -9.42 -51.97 -28.74
N SER A 117 -8.33 -52.60 -28.36
CA SER A 117 -7.67 -53.64 -29.13
C SER A 117 -8.60 -54.86 -29.25
N PRO A 118 -8.67 -55.53 -30.42
CA PRO A 118 -9.43 -56.76 -30.58
C PRO A 118 -8.97 -57.92 -29.67
N THR A 119 -7.74 -57.84 -29.15
CA THR A 119 -7.17 -58.82 -28.22
C THR A 119 -6.47 -58.11 -27.07
N ASN A 120 -6.65 -58.61 -25.85
CA ASN A 120 -5.92 -58.14 -24.68
C ASN A 120 -4.42 -58.44 -24.80
N ASP A 121 -3.59 -57.58 -24.21
CA ASP A 121 -2.18 -57.87 -24.00
C ASP A 121 -2.03 -59.17 -23.18
N PRO A 122 -1.21 -60.14 -23.61
CA PRO A 122 -1.13 -61.44 -22.96
C PRO A 122 -0.56 -61.38 -21.53
N THR A 123 0.12 -60.30 -21.16
CA THR A 123 0.77 -60.12 -19.86
C THR A 123 -0.05 -59.21 -18.95
N THR A 124 -0.38 -58.01 -19.43
CA THR A 124 -1.06 -56.99 -18.62
C THR A 124 -2.59 -57.08 -18.71
N GLN A 125 -3.10 -57.86 -19.66
CA GLN A 125 -4.52 -57.93 -20.04
C GLN A 125 -5.10 -56.58 -20.52
N ALA A 126 -4.26 -55.55 -20.72
CA ALA A 126 -4.70 -54.26 -21.20
C ALA A 126 -5.16 -54.34 -22.66
N SER A 127 -6.27 -53.70 -22.98
CA SER A 127 -6.80 -53.57 -24.34
C SER A 127 -7.12 -52.14 -24.74
N VAL A 128 -7.09 -51.17 -23.82
CA VAL A 128 -7.33 -49.76 -24.14
C VAL A 128 -6.18 -49.19 -24.99
N LEU A 129 -6.51 -48.47 -26.06
CA LEU A 129 -5.55 -47.91 -27.03
C LEU A 129 -5.35 -46.40 -26.86
N SER A 130 -6.35 -45.70 -26.36
CA SER A 130 -6.35 -44.26 -26.13
C SER A 130 -7.37 -43.90 -25.06
N TYR A 131 -7.35 -42.64 -24.61
CA TYR A 131 -8.44 -42.10 -23.81
C TYR A 131 -9.81 -42.34 -24.47
N ILE A 132 -10.80 -42.72 -23.66
CA ILE A 132 -12.18 -42.94 -24.07
C ILE A 132 -12.98 -41.74 -23.57
N PRO A 133 -13.75 -41.04 -24.44
CA PRO A 133 -14.64 -39.97 -24.00
C PRO A 133 -15.56 -40.43 -22.88
N GLU A 134 -15.96 -39.52 -22.00
CA GLU A 134 -16.79 -39.83 -20.84
C GLU A 134 -18.13 -39.10 -20.89
N VAL A 135 -19.14 -39.69 -20.27
CA VAL A 135 -20.48 -39.14 -20.02
C VAL A 135 -20.74 -39.19 -18.50
N VAL A 136 -21.68 -38.39 -18.00
CA VAL A 136 -22.12 -38.51 -16.59
C VAL A 136 -22.57 -39.95 -16.34
N TRP A 137 -22.09 -40.58 -15.25
CA TRP A 137 -22.59 -41.90 -14.85
C TRP A 137 -24.07 -41.82 -14.45
N ASN A 138 -24.92 -42.52 -15.20
CA ASN A 138 -26.35 -42.66 -14.89
C ASN A 138 -26.90 -44.00 -15.42
N GLU A 139 -26.91 -45.00 -14.56
CA GLU A 139 -27.54 -46.32 -14.76
C GLU A 139 -28.86 -46.43 -13.98
N SER A 140 -29.52 -45.29 -13.70
CA SER A 140 -30.76 -45.23 -12.93
C SER A 140 -31.95 -45.78 -13.73
N GLY A 141 -33.11 -45.91 -13.08
CA GLY A 141 -34.35 -46.29 -13.78
C GLY A 141 -34.80 -45.32 -14.89
N ASN A 142 -34.17 -44.14 -15.01
CA ASN A 142 -34.39 -43.23 -16.14
C ASN A 142 -33.58 -43.62 -17.40
N ALA A 143 -32.48 -44.36 -17.22
CA ALA A 143 -31.59 -44.78 -18.28
C ALA A 143 -32.01 -46.13 -18.89
N ALA A 144 -31.67 -46.34 -20.16
CA ALA A 144 -32.02 -47.57 -20.86
C ALA A 144 -31.29 -48.78 -20.25
N GLY A 145 -32.04 -49.74 -19.71
CA GLY A 145 -31.48 -50.91 -19.03
C GLY A 145 -31.03 -50.66 -17.59
N GLY A 146 -31.19 -49.42 -17.10
CA GLY A 146 -30.88 -49.04 -15.73
C GLY A 146 -31.96 -49.45 -14.72
N SER A 147 -31.65 -49.24 -13.45
CA SER A 147 -32.55 -49.53 -12.33
C SER A 147 -32.26 -48.63 -11.14
N GLY A 148 -33.18 -48.58 -10.17
CA GLY A 148 -32.99 -47.78 -8.96
C GLY A 148 -32.69 -46.30 -9.25
N LEU A 149 -31.82 -45.71 -8.42
CA LEU A 149 -31.31 -44.34 -8.54
C LEU A 149 -29.81 -44.29 -8.89
N PHE A 150 -29.21 -45.38 -9.38
CA PHE A 150 -27.76 -45.50 -9.58
C PHE A 150 -27.22 -44.46 -10.58
N ALA A 151 -26.66 -43.38 -10.05
CA ALA A 151 -26.09 -42.27 -10.82
C ALA A 151 -25.13 -41.47 -9.94
N SER A 152 -24.24 -40.67 -10.55
CA SER A 152 -23.28 -39.83 -9.86
C SER A 152 -23.95 -38.83 -8.90
N GLY A 153 -23.60 -38.91 -7.62
CA GLY A 153 -24.03 -37.95 -6.61
C GLY A 153 -23.51 -36.55 -6.92
N GLY A 154 -24.37 -35.54 -6.80
CA GLY A 154 -23.98 -34.18 -7.14
C GLY A 154 -25.10 -33.15 -6.97
N GLY A 155 -24.72 -31.89 -6.75
CA GLY A 155 -25.63 -30.78 -6.45
C GLY A 155 -25.05 -29.75 -5.49
N ALA A 156 -25.88 -28.80 -5.07
CA ALA A 156 -25.53 -27.77 -4.10
C ALA A 156 -25.79 -28.22 -2.66
N SER A 157 -24.82 -27.98 -1.79
CA SER A 157 -24.96 -28.11 -0.33
C SER A 157 -26.02 -27.14 0.21
N ILE A 158 -26.82 -27.59 1.17
CA ILE A 158 -27.75 -26.72 1.91
C ILE A 158 -27.14 -26.15 3.20
N ILE A 159 -25.91 -26.54 3.54
CA ILE A 159 -25.23 -26.18 4.79
C ILE A 159 -24.04 -25.25 4.55
N TYR A 160 -23.20 -25.58 3.57
CA TYR A 160 -21.91 -24.92 3.37
C TYR A 160 -22.01 -23.84 2.29
N PRO A 161 -21.60 -22.59 2.60
CA PRO A 161 -21.51 -21.55 1.60
C PRO A 161 -20.41 -21.87 0.58
N LYS A 162 -20.50 -21.27 -0.61
CA LYS A 162 -19.50 -21.44 -1.66
C LYS A 162 -18.12 -21.02 -1.17
N PRO A 163 -17.13 -21.91 -1.13
CA PRO A 163 -15.77 -21.54 -0.74
C PRO A 163 -15.13 -20.68 -1.84
N ALA A 164 -14.27 -19.74 -1.44
CA ALA A 164 -13.62 -18.81 -2.36
C ALA A 164 -12.84 -19.48 -3.51
N PHE A 165 -12.30 -20.68 -3.27
CA PHE A 165 -11.60 -21.43 -4.31
C PHE A 165 -12.54 -22.01 -5.38
N GLN A 166 -13.81 -22.24 -5.06
CA GLN A 166 -14.78 -22.84 -5.96
C GLN A 166 -15.34 -21.78 -6.90
N ALA A 167 -14.52 -21.45 -7.89
CA ALA A 167 -14.80 -20.49 -8.95
C ALA A 167 -14.22 -20.99 -10.27
N GLY A 168 -14.80 -20.53 -11.38
CA GLY A 168 -14.36 -20.85 -12.73
C GLY A 168 -15.52 -21.05 -13.70
N PRO A 169 -15.25 -21.29 -14.99
CA PRO A 169 -16.28 -21.59 -15.98
C PRO A 169 -17.16 -22.76 -15.54
N GLY A 170 -18.48 -22.61 -15.68
CA GLY A 170 -19.48 -23.63 -15.32
C GLY A 170 -19.89 -23.65 -13.85
N VAL A 171 -19.08 -23.12 -12.92
CA VAL A 171 -19.43 -23.07 -11.49
C VAL A 171 -20.68 -22.18 -11.28
N PRO A 172 -21.78 -22.71 -10.71
CA PRO A 172 -22.99 -21.94 -10.46
C PRO A 172 -22.75 -20.74 -9.52
N ALA A 173 -23.42 -19.62 -9.77
CA ALA A 173 -23.38 -18.43 -8.89
C ALA A 173 -24.50 -18.46 -7.83
N ASP A 174 -24.67 -19.60 -7.17
CA ASP A 174 -25.77 -19.88 -6.22
C ASP A 174 -25.41 -19.63 -4.74
N GLY A 175 -24.14 -19.36 -4.45
CA GLY A 175 -23.63 -19.10 -3.10
C GLY A 175 -23.47 -20.33 -2.21
N ALA A 176 -23.62 -21.54 -2.75
CA ALA A 176 -23.47 -22.81 -2.03
C ALA A 176 -22.23 -23.61 -2.48
N ARG A 177 -21.73 -24.51 -1.63
CA ARG A 177 -20.69 -25.50 -1.99
C ARG A 177 -21.31 -26.53 -2.93
N ASP A 178 -20.80 -26.59 -4.16
CA ASP A 178 -21.24 -27.55 -5.17
C ASP A 178 -20.41 -28.84 -5.12
N VAL A 179 -21.03 -30.01 -5.21
CA VAL A 179 -20.38 -31.32 -5.35
C VAL A 179 -20.76 -31.95 -6.70
N PRO A 180 -19.89 -32.81 -7.29
CA PRO A 180 -18.55 -33.17 -6.84
C PRO A 180 -17.48 -32.13 -7.25
N ASP A 181 -16.23 -32.30 -6.81
CA ASP A 181 -15.10 -31.46 -7.23
C ASP A 181 -14.46 -32.02 -8.52
N VAL A 182 -14.36 -33.34 -8.62
CA VAL A 182 -13.81 -34.12 -9.74
C VAL A 182 -14.62 -35.42 -9.89
N ALA A 183 -14.46 -36.15 -10.99
CA ALA A 183 -15.10 -37.45 -11.19
C ALA A 183 -14.13 -38.48 -11.76
N LEU A 184 -14.43 -39.77 -11.58
CA LEU A 184 -13.78 -40.89 -12.28
C LEU A 184 -14.84 -41.93 -12.64
N SER A 185 -14.47 -42.88 -13.50
CA SER A 185 -15.33 -44.02 -13.86
C SER A 185 -16.03 -44.61 -12.64
N SER A 186 -17.34 -44.80 -12.74
CA SER A 186 -18.21 -45.30 -11.68
C SER A 186 -19.32 -46.21 -12.20
N ALA A 187 -19.51 -46.32 -13.51
CA ALA A 187 -20.54 -47.19 -14.06
C ALA A 187 -20.19 -48.67 -13.90
N SER A 188 -21.22 -49.50 -13.83
CA SER A 188 -21.07 -50.96 -13.89
C SER A 188 -20.61 -51.41 -15.28
N HIS A 189 -21.00 -50.65 -16.31
CA HIS A 189 -20.55 -50.78 -17.69
C HIS A 189 -19.02 -50.91 -17.81
N ASP A 190 -18.27 -50.03 -17.16
CA ASP A 190 -16.80 -49.98 -17.13
C ASP A 190 -16.23 -50.25 -15.72
N GLY A 191 -16.85 -51.19 -15.01
CA GLY A 191 -16.56 -51.47 -13.60
C GLY A 191 -15.13 -51.95 -13.30
N TYR A 192 -14.69 -51.66 -12.08
CA TYR A 192 -13.43 -52.09 -11.51
C TYR A 192 -13.47 -53.57 -11.11
N LEU A 193 -12.48 -54.34 -11.53
CA LEU A 193 -12.34 -55.73 -11.10
C LEU A 193 -11.68 -55.81 -9.72
N ILE A 194 -12.39 -56.41 -8.76
CA ILE A 194 -11.89 -56.67 -7.41
C ILE A 194 -11.98 -58.15 -7.06
N ILE A 195 -11.19 -58.58 -6.08
CA ILE A 195 -11.30 -59.91 -5.49
C ILE A 195 -11.93 -59.79 -4.10
N GLN A 196 -13.09 -60.41 -3.90
CA GLN A 196 -13.79 -60.50 -2.63
C GLN A 196 -14.15 -61.96 -2.33
N GLY A 197 -13.84 -62.44 -1.12
CA GLY A 197 -14.26 -63.78 -0.68
C GLY A 197 -13.65 -64.92 -1.50
N HIS A 198 -12.40 -64.78 -1.96
CA HIS A 198 -11.68 -65.85 -2.66
C HIS A 198 -11.67 -67.14 -1.83
N THR A 199 -12.07 -68.24 -2.46
CA THR A 199 -12.02 -69.58 -1.87
C THR A 199 -11.42 -70.56 -2.88
N ALA A 200 -11.15 -71.78 -2.45
CA ALA A 200 -10.66 -72.83 -3.36
C ALA A 200 -11.61 -73.12 -4.55
N THR A 201 -12.91 -72.77 -4.44
CA THR A 201 -13.94 -73.03 -5.45
C THR A 201 -14.49 -71.78 -6.13
N SER A 202 -14.06 -70.60 -5.71
CA SER A 202 -14.51 -69.33 -6.30
C SER A 202 -13.31 -68.38 -6.40
N THR A 203 -13.07 -67.85 -7.59
CA THR A 203 -12.07 -66.80 -7.78
C THR A 203 -12.37 -65.60 -6.89
N GLY A 204 -13.64 -65.37 -6.55
CA GLY A 204 -14.09 -64.18 -5.85
C GLY A 204 -13.95 -62.92 -6.69
N LEU A 205 -13.81 -63.06 -8.02
CA LEU A 205 -13.65 -61.92 -8.93
C LEU A 205 -15.03 -61.27 -9.17
N PHE A 206 -15.15 -59.99 -8.87
CA PHE A 206 -16.35 -59.18 -9.08
C PHE A 206 -16.00 -57.90 -9.83
N ALA A 207 -16.92 -57.44 -10.68
CA ALA A 207 -16.91 -56.06 -11.16
C ALA A 207 -17.71 -55.21 -10.17
N VAL A 208 -17.15 -54.06 -9.77
CA VAL A 208 -17.80 -53.07 -8.91
C VAL A 208 -17.71 -51.69 -9.54
N GLY A 209 -18.69 -50.84 -9.26
CA GLY A 209 -18.72 -49.44 -9.68
C GLY A 209 -19.02 -48.53 -8.49
N GLY A 210 -19.78 -47.48 -8.77
CA GLY A 210 -20.13 -46.42 -7.85
C GLY A 210 -19.02 -45.40 -7.65
N THR A 211 -19.40 -44.22 -7.17
CA THR A 211 -18.45 -43.21 -6.65
C THR A 211 -17.60 -43.77 -5.50
N SER A 212 -18.09 -44.85 -4.88
CA SER A 212 -17.37 -45.71 -3.93
C SER A 212 -16.06 -46.29 -4.49
N ALA A 213 -15.98 -46.58 -5.80
CA ALA A 213 -14.76 -47.02 -6.47
C ALA A 213 -13.93 -45.85 -7.03
N ALA A 214 -14.59 -44.75 -7.43
CA ALA A 214 -13.92 -43.54 -7.90
C ALA A 214 -13.09 -42.86 -6.81
N SER A 215 -13.63 -42.71 -5.58
CA SER A 215 -12.93 -42.04 -4.47
C SER A 215 -11.54 -42.64 -4.15
N PRO A 216 -11.40 -43.96 -3.91
CA PRO A 216 -10.08 -44.56 -3.66
C PRO A 216 -9.19 -44.55 -4.89
N SER A 217 -9.75 -44.57 -6.11
CA SER A 217 -8.99 -44.41 -7.35
C SER A 217 -8.34 -43.04 -7.44
N PHE A 218 -9.08 -41.95 -7.15
CA PHE A 218 -8.51 -40.61 -7.10
C PHE A 218 -7.54 -40.42 -5.93
N ALA A 219 -7.74 -41.14 -4.82
CA ALA A 219 -6.80 -41.14 -3.70
C ALA A 219 -5.44 -41.72 -4.11
N GLY A 220 -5.44 -42.73 -5.00
CA GLY A 220 -4.23 -43.22 -5.64
C GLY A 220 -3.50 -42.14 -6.46
N LEU A 221 -4.24 -41.31 -7.21
CA LEU A 221 -3.67 -40.18 -7.95
C LEU A 221 -3.07 -39.13 -7.01
N MET A 222 -3.77 -38.78 -5.93
CA MET A 222 -3.25 -37.87 -4.91
C MET A 222 -2.02 -38.43 -4.20
N ALA A 223 -1.92 -39.76 -4.04
CA ALA A 223 -0.71 -40.39 -3.51
C ALA A 223 0.49 -40.23 -4.47
N LEU A 224 0.26 -40.30 -5.80
CA LEU A 224 1.30 -40.00 -6.80
C LEU A 224 1.72 -38.53 -6.75
N VAL A 225 0.78 -37.60 -6.54
CA VAL A 225 1.08 -36.19 -6.29
C VAL A 225 1.97 -36.00 -5.06
N VAL A 226 1.60 -36.61 -3.92
CA VAL A 226 2.42 -36.58 -2.69
C VAL A 226 3.81 -37.17 -2.95
N GLN A 227 3.89 -38.28 -3.70
CA GLN A 227 5.17 -38.89 -4.07
C GLN A 227 6.04 -37.97 -4.94
N LYS A 228 5.44 -37.29 -5.93
CA LYS A 228 6.14 -36.38 -6.85
C LYS A 228 6.63 -35.12 -6.13
N THR A 229 5.78 -34.53 -5.30
CA THR A 229 6.06 -33.26 -4.61
C THR A 229 6.91 -33.46 -3.35
N GLY A 230 6.95 -34.68 -2.80
CA GLY A 230 7.63 -34.98 -1.54
C GLY A 230 6.96 -34.36 -0.31
N THR A 231 5.73 -33.84 -0.44
CA THR A 231 5.02 -33.13 0.62
C THR A 231 3.55 -33.54 0.70
N ALA A 232 3.00 -33.52 1.90
CA ALA A 232 1.58 -33.73 2.15
C ALA A 232 0.77 -32.52 1.67
N GLN A 233 -0.41 -32.72 1.08
CA GLN A 233 -1.13 -31.66 0.37
C GLN A 233 -2.27 -31.01 1.16
N GLY A 234 -2.75 -31.62 2.24
CA GLY A 234 -3.88 -31.09 3.01
C GLY A 234 -5.13 -30.93 2.15
N ASN A 235 -5.82 -29.78 2.26
CA ASN A 235 -6.93 -29.45 1.38
C ASN A 235 -6.41 -29.08 -0.02
N ALA A 236 -6.60 -30.01 -0.96
CA ALA A 236 -6.14 -29.89 -2.33
C ALA A 236 -7.13 -29.17 -3.27
N ASN A 237 -8.36 -28.87 -2.83
CA ASN A 237 -9.35 -28.21 -3.68
C ASN A 237 -8.87 -26.88 -4.29
N PRO A 238 -8.18 -25.97 -3.55
CA PRO A 238 -7.68 -24.73 -4.15
C PRO A 238 -6.77 -24.93 -5.37
N ILE A 239 -5.93 -25.97 -5.34
CA ILE A 239 -5.03 -26.31 -6.45
C ILE A 239 -5.84 -26.90 -7.61
N LEU A 240 -6.74 -27.84 -7.32
CA LEU A 240 -7.60 -28.47 -8.34
C LEU A 240 -8.46 -27.44 -9.08
N TYR A 241 -9.09 -26.50 -8.36
CA TYR A 241 -9.87 -25.44 -8.99
C TYR A 241 -9.01 -24.44 -9.75
N SER A 242 -7.79 -24.13 -9.27
CA SER A 242 -6.85 -23.30 -10.03
C SER A 242 -6.42 -23.97 -11.33
N MET A 243 -6.19 -25.30 -11.34
CA MET A 243 -5.94 -26.05 -12.57
C MET A 243 -7.10 -25.95 -13.56
N GLY A 244 -8.34 -26.06 -13.08
CA GLY A 244 -9.53 -26.01 -13.94
C GLY A 244 -9.64 -24.65 -14.62
N GLN A 245 -9.52 -23.59 -13.82
CA GLN A 245 -9.48 -22.21 -14.34
C GLN A 245 -8.35 -22.00 -15.36
N ASN A 246 -7.14 -22.48 -15.06
CA ASN A 246 -5.98 -22.38 -15.96
C ASN A 246 -6.23 -23.11 -17.29
N GLN A 247 -6.81 -24.30 -17.27
CA GLN A 247 -7.15 -25.04 -18.48
C GLN A 247 -8.11 -24.25 -19.38
N PHE A 248 -9.19 -23.70 -18.82
CA PHE A 248 -10.15 -22.92 -19.60
C PHE A 248 -9.66 -21.51 -19.98
N ALA A 249 -8.59 -21.03 -19.36
CA ALA A 249 -7.86 -19.84 -19.80
C ALA A 249 -6.84 -20.11 -20.94
N GLY A 250 -6.79 -21.35 -21.46
CA GLY A 250 -5.88 -21.76 -22.53
C GLY A 250 -4.55 -22.35 -22.05
N GLY A 251 -4.45 -22.68 -20.76
CA GLY A 251 -3.31 -23.38 -20.15
C GLY A 251 -3.32 -24.89 -20.42
N THR A 252 -2.49 -25.63 -19.69
CA THR A 252 -2.40 -27.09 -19.81
C THR A 252 -3.75 -27.75 -19.49
N ALA A 253 -4.17 -28.69 -20.34
CA ALA A 253 -5.32 -29.53 -20.06
C ALA A 253 -4.96 -30.61 -19.02
N VAL A 254 -5.55 -30.51 -17.83
CA VAL A 254 -5.45 -31.49 -16.74
C VAL A 254 -6.73 -32.33 -16.64
N TYR A 255 -7.87 -31.73 -16.96
CA TYR A 255 -9.18 -32.35 -16.88
C TYR A 255 -9.68 -32.81 -18.24
N HIS A 256 -10.33 -33.96 -18.25
CA HIS A 256 -11.21 -34.37 -19.33
C HIS A 256 -12.64 -33.94 -18.99
N ASP A 257 -13.02 -32.80 -19.54
CA ASP A 257 -14.32 -32.16 -19.34
C ASP A 257 -15.46 -33.06 -19.83
N THR A 258 -16.38 -33.43 -18.94
CA THR A 258 -17.53 -34.26 -19.25
C THR A 258 -18.72 -33.37 -19.60
N ILE A 259 -18.98 -33.18 -20.89
CA ILE A 259 -19.95 -32.17 -21.37
C ILE A 259 -21.33 -32.74 -21.74
N THR A 260 -21.58 -34.02 -21.47
CA THR A 260 -22.82 -34.72 -21.85
C THR A 260 -23.33 -35.61 -20.74
N GLY A 261 -24.65 -35.78 -20.69
CA GLY A 261 -25.34 -36.59 -19.67
C GLY A 261 -25.89 -35.73 -18.54
N ASP A 262 -26.53 -36.38 -17.57
CA ASP A 262 -27.06 -35.75 -16.37
C ASP A 262 -27.20 -36.77 -15.25
N ASN A 263 -27.27 -36.30 -14.00
CA ASN A 263 -27.47 -37.16 -12.84
C ASN A 263 -28.94 -37.20 -12.35
N SER A 264 -29.91 -37.02 -13.25
CA SER A 264 -31.34 -37.14 -12.93
C SER A 264 -31.71 -38.59 -12.69
N VAL A 265 -32.50 -38.82 -11.65
CA VAL A 265 -32.98 -40.14 -11.26
C VAL A 265 -34.52 -40.13 -11.24
N PRO A 266 -35.19 -41.29 -11.24
CA PRO A 266 -36.65 -41.32 -11.18
C PRO A 266 -37.19 -40.45 -10.02
N GLY A 267 -38.08 -39.51 -10.33
CA GLY A 267 -38.69 -38.61 -9.34
C GLY A 267 -37.90 -37.33 -9.01
N VAL A 268 -36.62 -37.21 -9.38
CA VAL A 268 -35.79 -36.03 -9.10
C VAL A 268 -35.01 -35.63 -10.35
N THR A 269 -35.33 -34.45 -10.89
CA THR A 269 -34.52 -33.82 -11.93
C THR A 269 -33.19 -33.38 -11.35
N GLY A 270 -32.10 -33.84 -11.94
CA GLY A 270 -30.74 -33.52 -11.53
C GLY A 270 -30.12 -32.42 -12.38
N PHE A 271 -28.80 -32.48 -12.48
CA PHE A 271 -27.95 -31.48 -13.11
C PHE A 271 -27.37 -32.06 -14.39
N THR A 272 -27.43 -31.28 -15.46
CA THR A 272 -26.90 -31.64 -16.78
C THR A 272 -25.45 -31.20 -16.90
N ALA A 273 -24.62 -32.09 -17.44
CA ALA A 273 -23.23 -31.79 -17.76
C ALA A 273 -23.10 -30.74 -18.86
N GLY A 274 -22.02 -29.97 -18.83
CA GLY A 274 -21.77 -28.88 -19.77
C GLY A 274 -20.31 -28.47 -19.76
N THR A 275 -19.94 -27.48 -20.59
CA THR A 275 -18.55 -27.01 -20.66
C THR A 275 -18.10 -26.39 -19.33
N GLY A 276 -16.98 -26.87 -18.78
CA GLY A 276 -16.43 -26.39 -17.53
C GLY A 276 -16.84 -27.25 -16.34
N TYR A 277 -16.92 -26.63 -15.17
CA TYR A 277 -17.46 -27.30 -13.99
C TYR A 277 -18.96 -27.58 -14.14
N ASP A 278 -19.44 -28.75 -13.73
CA ASP A 278 -20.85 -29.03 -13.52
C ASP A 278 -21.13 -29.80 -12.22
N GLN A 279 -22.38 -29.74 -11.76
CA GLN A 279 -22.81 -30.40 -10.51
C GLN A 279 -23.02 -31.91 -10.65
N ALA A 280 -22.69 -32.52 -11.80
CA ALA A 280 -22.80 -33.97 -12.00
C ALA A 280 -21.42 -34.67 -11.93
N THR A 281 -20.38 -34.01 -12.43
CA THR A 281 -19.01 -34.56 -12.58
C THR A 281 -17.90 -33.61 -12.11
N GLY A 282 -18.25 -32.40 -11.65
CA GLY A 282 -17.28 -31.42 -11.19
C GLY A 282 -16.49 -30.88 -12.38
N TRP A 283 -15.16 -30.85 -12.28
CA TRP A 283 -14.29 -30.56 -13.43
C TRP A 283 -14.18 -31.72 -14.44
N GLY A 284 -14.80 -32.87 -14.17
CA GLY A 284 -14.63 -34.10 -14.92
C GLY A 284 -13.50 -34.98 -14.38
N SER A 285 -13.05 -35.93 -15.20
CA SER A 285 -11.90 -36.78 -14.87
C SER A 285 -10.59 -36.08 -15.14
N VAL A 286 -9.47 -36.71 -14.76
CA VAL A 286 -8.13 -36.12 -14.84
C VAL A 286 -7.20 -36.96 -15.68
N ASP A 287 -6.36 -36.31 -16.49
CA ASP A 287 -5.13 -36.92 -16.99
C ASP A 287 -4.16 -37.05 -15.81
N ALA A 288 -3.92 -38.28 -15.38
CA ALA A 288 -3.10 -38.58 -14.21
C ALA A 288 -1.67 -38.03 -14.31
N ALA A 289 -1.08 -38.04 -15.51
CA ALA A 289 0.28 -37.53 -15.71
C ALA A 289 0.28 -36.00 -15.64
N ALA A 290 -0.67 -35.35 -16.31
CA ALA A 290 -0.81 -33.89 -16.26
C ALA A 290 -1.09 -33.40 -14.83
N LEU A 291 -1.97 -34.07 -14.09
CA LEU A 291 -2.27 -33.74 -12.69
C LEU A 291 -0.99 -33.71 -11.85
N VAL A 292 -0.16 -34.76 -11.97
CA VAL A 292 1.06 -34.91 -11.17
C VAL A 292 2.16 -33.94 -11.62
N ASP A 293 2.38 -33.79 -12.93
CA ASP A 293 3.47 -32.97 -13.47
C ASP A 293 3.21 -31.47 -13.34
N PHE A 294 1.95 -31.04 -13.40
CA PHE A 294 1.58 -29.63 -13.29
C PHE A 294 1.11 -29.22 -11.90
N TRP A 295 1.13 -30.10 -10.89
CA TRP A 295 0.65 -29.81 -9.53
C TRP A 295 1.13 -28.47 -8.95
N ASN A 296 2.44 -28.21 -9.01
CA ASN A 296 3.07 -26.99 -8.49
C ASN A 296 3.18 -25.84 -9.51
N ASN A 297 2.72 -26.03 -10.75
CA ASN A 297 2.72 -25.00 -11.79
C ASN A 297 1.42 -24.17 -11.78
N ASN A 298 0.54 -24.42 -10.82
CA ASN A 298 -0.70 -23.67 -10.62
C ASN A 298 -0.45 -22.52 -9.65
N VAL A 299 -0.07 -21.37 -10.20
CA VAL A 299 -0.18 -20.11 -9.46
C VAL A 299 -1.66 -19.87 -9.17
N THR A 300 -2.04 -19.82 -7.89
CA THR A 300 -3.38 -19.38 -7.48
C THR A 300 -3.66 -18.01 -8.10
N PRO A 301 -4.82 -17.83 -8.75
CA PRO A 301 -5.23 -16.52 -9.26
C PRO A 301 -5.20 -15.48 -8.14
N ASP A 302 -4.37 -14.45 -8.29
CA ASP A 302 -4.23 -13.33 -7.34
C ASP A 302 -3.84 -12.05 -8.12
N PHE A 303 -3.72 -10.92 -7.44
CA PHE A 303 -3.21 -9.68 -8.02
C PHE A 303 -2.38 -8.88 -7.01
N THR A 304 -1.58 -7.94 -7.50
CA THR A 304 -0.88 -6.96 -6.66
C THR A 304 -1.31 -5.55 -7.03
N VAL A 305 -1.35 -4.63 -6.05
CA VAL A 305 -1.62 -3.20 -6.26
C VAL A 305 -0.39 -2.39 -5.86
N SER A 306 0.02 -1.46 -6.74
CA SER A 306 1.06 -0.47 -6.46
C SER A 306 0.65 0.90 -6.97
N ALA A 307 1.25 1.97 -6.50
CA ALA A 307 0.98 3.33 -6.97
C ALA A 307 2.25 4.17 -7.08
N ASP A 308 2.32 5.02 -8.10
CA ASP A 308 3.43 5.93 -8.37
C ASP A 308 2.91 7.33 -8.76
N PRO A 309 3.57 8.43 -8.33
CA PRO A 309 4.68 8.46 -7.38
C PRO A 309 4.24 8.16 -5.94
N ALA A 310 5.17 7.71 -5.09
CA ALA A 310 4.87 7.43 -3.68
C ALA A 310 4.45 8.68 -2.88
N SER A 311 4.81 9.88 -3.35
CA SER A 311 4.42 11.16 -2.75
C SER A 311 4.26 12.25 -3.81
N GLN A 312 3.27 13.12 -3.66
CA GLN A 312 3.16 14.38 -4.41
C GLN A 312 2.86 15.55 -3.49
N SER A 313 3.41 16.72 -3.84
CA SER A 313 3.07 18.00 -3.23
C SER A 313 2.27 18.85 -4.20
N VAL A 314 1.12 19.34 -3.77
CA VAL A 314 0.27 20.24 -4.55
C VAL A 314 -0.21 21.40 -3.68
N ASN A 315 -0.40 22.56 -4.31
CA ASN A 315 -1.08 23.65 -3.63
C ASN A 315 -2.56 23.36 -3.46
N GLN A 316 -3.17 23.96 -2.45
CA GLN A 316 -4.63 24.04 -2.32
C GLN A 316 -5.29 24.47 -3.64
N GLY A 317 -6.40 23.83 -4.00
CA GLY A 317 -7.11 24.09 -5.25
C GLY A 317 -6.56 23.35 -6.48
N VAL A 318 -5.47 22.59 -6.33
CA VAL A 318 -4.81 21.85 -7.41
C VAL A 318 -5.08 20.35 -7.28
N THR A 319 -5.06 19.66 -8.43
CA THR A 319 -5.22 18.20 -8.49
C THR A 319 -3.85 17.50 -8.53
N ALA A 320 -3.65 16.52 -7.64
CA ALA A 320 -2.54 15.58 -7.66
C ALA A 320 -2.92 14.35 -8.49
N ASN A 321 -1.99 13.82 -9.28
CA ASN A 321 -2.23 12.68 -10.17
C ASN A 321 -1.26 11.54 -9.87
N TYR A 322 -1.80 10.34 -9.65
CA TYR A 322 -1.06 9.11 -9.41
C TYR A 322 -1.45 8.07 -10.46
N THR A 323 -0.54 7.16 -10.78
CA THR A 323 -0.81 5.96 -11.55
C THR A 323 -0.87 4.77 -10.60
N VAL A 324 -2.01 4.12 -10.54
CA VAL A 324 -2.21 2.87 -9.81
C VAL A 324 -2.04 1.72 -10.78
N THR A 325 -1.14 0.79 -10.48
CA THR A 325 -0.86 -0.38 -11.30
C THR A 325 -1.39 -1.61 -10.60
N MET A 326 -2.15 -2.41 -11.35
CA MET A 326 -2.55 -3.75 -10.95
C MET A 326 -1.81 -4.77 -11.81
N THR A 327 -1.23 -5.78 -11.17
CA THR A 327 -0.61 -6.92 -11.86
C THR A 327 -1.33 -8.19 -11.45
N ALA A 328 -1.99 -8.84 -12.41
CA ALA A 328 -2.59 -10.16 -12.23
C ALA A 328 -1.51 -11.24 -12.18
N VAL A 329 -1.71 -12.23 -11.31
CA VAL A 329 -0.87 -13.40 -11.08
C VAL A 329 -1.75 -14.63 -11.27
N GLY A 330 -1.19 -15.72 -11.82
CA GLY A 330 -1.91 -16.99 -11.93
C GLY A 330 -3.17 -16.95 -12.77
N GLY A 331 -3.20 -16.15 -13.84
CA GLY A 331 -4.37 -16.06 -14.72
C GLY A 331 -5.56 -15.30 -14.13
N PHE A 332 -5.38 -14.58 -13.02
CA PHE A 332 -6.44 -13.79 -12.40
C PHE A 332 -7.12 -12.83 -13.39
N ALA A 333 -8.44 -13.04 -13.56
CA ALA A 333 -9.26 -12.34 -14.53
C ALA A 333 -10.52 -11.71 -13.92
N ASN A 334 -10.70 -11.76 -12.59
CA ASN A 334 -11.83 -11.11 -11.95
C ASN A 334 -11.70 -9.57 -12.00
N PRO A 335 -12.81 -8.83 -12.13
CA PRO A 335 -12.78 -7.37 -12.01
C PRO A 335 -12.41 -6.93 -10.58
N VAL A 336 -11.40 -6.08 -10.46
CA VAL A 336 -10.95 -5.47 -9.20
C VAL A 336 -11.36 -4.01 -9.19
N THR A 337 -12.12 -3.59 -8.17
CA THR A 337 -12.57 -2.21 -7.98
C THR A 337 -11.63 -1.47 -7.02
N PHE A 338 -11.25 -0.25 -7.37
CA PHE A 338 -10.39 0.58 -6.51
C PHE A 338 -11.19 1.50 -5.59
N SER A 339 -10.68 1.67 -4.38
CA SER A 339 -11.14 2.64 -3.39
C SER A 339 -9.96 3.29 -2.70
N ILE A 340 -10.19 4.43 -2.04
CA ILE A 340 -9.16 5.15 -1.29
C ILE A 340 -9.69 5.66 0.03
N SER A 341 -8.83 5.67 1.05
CA SER A 341 -9.11 6.19 2.38
C SER A 341 -7.98 7.12 2.86
N GLY A 342 -8.27 7.94 3.88
CA GLY A 342 -7.31 8.89 4.47
C GLY A 342 -7.28 10.28 3.84
N LEU A 343 -8.19 10.57 2.90
CA LEU A 343 -8.25 11.89 2.24
C LEU A 343 -8.45 13.02 3.27
N PRO A 344 -7.78 14.17 3.09
CA PRO A 344 -8.06 15.35 3.90
C PRO A 344 -9.49 15.86 3.68
N THR A 345 -10.01 16.61 4.65
CA THR A 345 -11.30 17.29 4.49
C THR A 345 -11.28 18.21 3.27
N ASP A 346 -12.41 18.26 2.55
CA ASP A 346 -12.59 19.00 1.29
C ASP A 346 -11.71 18.54 0.11
N ALA A 347 -11.15 17.33 0.17
CA ALA A 347 -10.55 16.68 -1.00
C ALA A 347 -11.43 15.53 -1.52
N SER A 348 -11.34 15.28 -2.83
CA SER A 348 -12.05 14.19 -3.51
C SER A 348 -11.10 13.40 -4.41
N ALA A 349 -11.36 12.11 -4.60
CA ALA A 349 -10.55 11.25 -5.44
C ALA A 349 -11.39 10.50 -6.48
N THR A 350 -10.83 10.33 -7.67
CA THR A 350 -11.47 9.60 -8.79
C THR A 350 -10.46 8.67 -9.45
N PHE A 351 -10.87 7.43 -9.70
CA PHE A 351 -10.11 6.42 -10.44
C PHE A 351 -10.64 6.30 -11.89
N THR A 352 -9.74 6.30 -12.88
CA THR A 352 -10.09 6.15 -14.29
C THR A 352 -9.15 5.15 -14.99
N PRO A 353 -9.62 3.92 -15.30
CA PRO A 353 -10.93 3.34 -14.95
C PRO A 353 -11.06 3.02 -13.45
N ALA A 354 -12.30 2.96 -12.94
CA ALA A 354 -12.56 2.65 -11.52
C ALA A 354 -12.33 1.18 -11.15
N SER A 355 -12.33 0.30 -12.15
CA SER A 355 -12.02 -1.12 -12.01
C SER A 355 -11.15 -1.61 -13.17
N LEU A 356 -10.37 -2.67 -12.92
CA LEU A 356 -9.56 -3.33 -13.94
C LEU A 356 -9.86 -4.83 -13.98
N THR A 357 -9.72 -5.43 -15.14
CA THR A 357 -9.83 -6.88 -15.37
C THR A 357 -8.48 -7.34 -15.92
N GLY A 358 -7.75 -8.17 -15.18
CA GLY A 358 -6.36 -8.51 -15.49
C GLY A 358 -5.37 -7.35 -15.32
N SER A 359 -4.09 -7.55 -15.64
CA SER A 359 -3.05 -6.53 -15.43
C SER A 359 -3.34 -5.22 -16.19
N GLY A 360 -3.14 -4.08 -15.54
CA GLY A 360 -3.40 -2.77 -16.13
C GLY A 360 -3.07 -1.60 -15.21
N THR A 361 -3.47 -0.40 -15.63
CA THR A 361 -3.28 0.82 -14.84
C THR A 361 -4.57 1.63 -14.73
N SER A 362 -4.73 2.32 -13.61
CA SER A 362 -5.80 3.28 -13.35
C SER A 362 -5.20 4.62 -12.94
N ALA A 363 -5.66 5.70 -13.56
CA ALA A 363 -5.29 7.05 -13.16
C ALA A 363 -6.10 7.45 -11.92
N LEU A 364 -5.41 7.77 -10.83
CA LEU A 364 -5.98 8.33 -9.61
C LEU A 364 -5.75 9.85 -9.59
N ALA A 365 -6.84 10.60 -9.70
CA ALA A 365 -6.83 12.06 -9.56
C ALA A 365 -7.38 12.45 -8.18
N ILE A 366 -6.61 13.19 -7.39
CA ILE A 366 -7.01 13.73 -6.10
C ILE A 366 -7.10 15.24 -6.20
N SER A 367 -8.32 15.78 -6.20
CA SER A 367 -8.57 17.21 -6.26
C SER A 367 -8.67 17.81 -4.86
N THR A 368 -7.91 18.88 -4.62
CA THR A 368 -7.98 19.67 -3.39
C THR A 368 -8.78 20.96 -3.62
N ALA A 369 -9.46 21.46 -2.59
CA ALA A 369 -10.11 22.76 -2.56
C ALA A 369 -9.18 23.84 -1.99
N LEU A 370 -9.55 25.12 -2.15
CA LEU A 370 -8.86 26.25 -1.49
C LEU A 370 -8.95 26.21 0.05
N THR A 371 -9.87 25.39 0.59
CA THR A 371 -10.06 25.19 2.03
C THR A 371 -9.43 23.90 2.56
N THR A 372 -8.92 23.03 1.68
CA THR A 372 -8.30 21.77 2.09
C THR A 372 -7.13 22.06 3.03
N PRO A 373 -7.09 21.53 4.27
CA PRO A 373 -6.07 21.92 5.24
C PRO A 373 -4.67 21.56 4.74
N VAL A 374 -3.71 22.46 4.95
CA VAL A 374 -2.29 22.20 4.66
C VAL A 374 -1.75 21.09 5.55
N GLY A 375 -0.91 20.21 5.01
CA GLY A 375 -0.39 19.07 5.76
C GLY A 375 0.08 17.92 4.88
N SER A 376 0.55 16.87 5.53
CA SER A 376 0.95 15.61 4.90
C SER A 376 -0.06 14.53 5.27
N TYR A 377 -0.65 13.89 4.26
CA TYR A 377 -1.73 12.93 4.39
C TYR A 377 -1.31 11.57 3.82
N PRO A 378 -1.06 10.55 4.67
CA PRO A 378 -0.89 9.19 4.20
C PRO A 378 -2.24 8.64 3.73
N LEU A 379 -2.29 8.15 2.50
CA LEU A 379 -3.49 7.61 1.88
C LEU A 379 -3.30 6.13 1.59
N THR A 380 -4.36 5.35 1.74
CA THR A 380 -4.37 3.92 1.42
C THR A 380 -5.31 3.67 0.25
N ILE A 381 -4.76 3.15 -0.84
CA ILE A 381 -5.49 2.69 -2.01
C ILE A 381 -5.74 1.20 -1.84
N THR A 382 -6.97 0.76 -2.00
CA THR A 382 -7.38 -0.65 -1.89
C THR A 382 -8.01 -1.11 -3.19
N GLY A 383 -7.48 -2.18 -3.78
CA GLY A 383 -8.13 -2.92 -4.87
C GLY A 383 -8.76 -4.19 -4.31
N SER A 384 -10.02 -4.45 -4.60
CA SER A 384 -10.71 -5.69 -4.23
C SER A 384 -11.65 -6.21 -5.31
N ASP A 385 -11.75 -7.53 -5.44
CA ASP A 385 -12.77 -8.22 -6.25
C ASP A 385 -13.99 -8.69 -5.43
N GLY A 386 -14.05 -8.30 -4.14
CA GLY A 386 -15.07 -8.74 -3.18
C GLY A 386 -14.65 -9.92 -2.29
N VAL A 387 -13.57 -10.63 -2.65
CA VAL A 387 -13.04 -11.77 -1.89
C VAL A 387 -11.57 -11.53 -1.52
N ILE A 388 -10.74 -11.20 -2.51
CA ILE A 388 -9.33 -10.86 -2.38
C ILE A 388 -9.19 -9.33 -2.33
N SER A 389 -8.29 -8.85 -1.48
CA SER A 389 -8.03 -7.42 -1.33
C SER A 389 -6.55 -7.16 -1.08
N HIS A 390 -5.97 -6.25 -1.85
CA HIS A 390 -4.60 -5.77 -1.69
C HIS A 390 -4.57 -4.25 -1.65
N SER A 391 -3.53 -3.68 -1.03
CA SER A 391 -3.45 -2.23 -0.84
C SER A 391 -2.06 -1.67 -1.11
N ALA A 392 -2.03 -0.41 -1.55
CA ALA A 392 -0.84 0.41 -1.72
C ALA A 392 -0.98 1.70 -0.92
N SER A 393 0.15 2.27 -0.47
CA SER A 393 0.16 3.54 0.26
C SER A 393 0.86 4.63 -0.55
N ILE A 394 0.29 5.82 -0.54
CA ILE A 394 0.87 7.05 -1.12
C ILE A 394 0.76 8.19 -0.12
N THR A 395 1.50 9.28 -0.33
CA THR A 395 1.40 10.50 0.47
C THR A 395 0.95 11.67 -0.40
N LEU A 396 -0.05 12.42 0.07
CA LEU A 396 -0.44 13.70 -0.49
C LEU A 396 0.03 14.82 0.46
N VAL A 397 0.84 15.74 -0.04
CA VAL A 397 1.26 16.94 0.68
C VAL A 397 0.50 18.13 0.12
N VAL A 398 -0.32 18.77 0.95
CA VAL A 398 -1.07 19.98 0.59
C VAL A 398 -0.33 21.20 1.12
N THR A 399 0.06 22.08 0.22
CA THR A 399 0.78 23.32 0.51
C THR A 399 -0.05 24.56 0.16
N THR A 400 0.39 25.72 0.62
CA THR A 400 -0.08 27.02 0.14
C THR A 400 1.10 27.79 -0.45
N PRO A 401 0.88 28.64 -1.46
CA PRO A 401 1.88 29.61 -1.90
C PRO A 401 2.39 30.44 -0.71
N ASP A 402 3.71 30.63 -0.62
CA ASP A 402 4.36 31.41 0.45
C ASP A 402 5.70 32.01 -0.06
N PHE A 403 6.39 32.81 0.73
CA PHE A 403 7.71 33.34 0.40
C PHE A 403 8.62 33.36 1.62
N THR A 404 9.92 33.48 1.40
CA THR A 404 10.90 33.72 2.47
C THR A 404 11.49 35.12 2.35
N LEU A 405 11.91 35.69 3.48
CA LEU A 405 12.62 36.96 3.56
C LEU A 405 14.00 36.76 4.20
N SER A 406 15.03 37.31 3.57
CA SER A 406 16.39 37.41 4.12
C SER A 406 16.94 38.83 3.98
N ALA A 407 17.93 39.20 4.79
CA ALA A 407 18.58 40.50 4.72
C ALA A 407 20.10 40.38 4.92
N SER A 408 20.87 41.22 4.21
CA SER A 408 22.33 41.25 4.28
C SER A 408 22.88 42.66 4.04
N PRO A 409 23.98 43.09 4.69
CA PRO A 409 24.71 42.36 5.74
C PRO A 409 23.91 42.27 7.06
N ALA A 410 24.31 41.40 7.97
CA ALA A 410 23.64 41.27 9.28
C ALA A 410 23.86 42.50 10.18
N SER A 411 24.91 43.28 9.94
CA SER A 411 25.19 44.53 10.64
C SER A 411 25.95 45.53 9.79
N GLN A 412 25.72 46.82 10.02
CA GLN A 412 26.52 47.93 9.51
C GLN A 412 26.96 48.82 10.66
N THR A 413 28.17 49.38 10.56
CA THR A 413 28.64 50.44 11.46
C THR A 413 28.90 51.70 10.65
N ILE A 414 28.28 52.81 11.06
CA ILE A 414 28.41 54.11 10.40
C ILE A 414 28.62 55.21 11.44
N GLU A 415 29.26 56.30 11.03
CA GLU A 415 29.29 57.53 11.81
C GLU A 415 27.93 58.25 11.69
N THR A 416 27.55 59.02 12.70
CA THR A 416 26.35 59.87 12.61
C THR A 416 26.44 60.81 11.40
N GLY A 417 25.30 61.11 10.77
CA GLY A 417 25.26 61.86 9.50
C GLY A 417 25.56 61.07 8.23
N SER A 418 25.95 59.79 8.35
CA SER A 418 26.25 58.91 7.21
C SER A 418 25.06 58.05 6.76
N LEU A 419 25.26 57.36 5.62
CA LEU A 419 24.32 56.41 5.02
C LEU A 419 24.74 54.97 5.32
N ALA A 420 23.76 54.11 5.64
CA ALA A 420 23.90 52.66 5.66
C ALA A 420 22.97 52.01 4.63
N SER A 421 23.36 50.85 4.10
CA SER A 421 22.51 50.07 3.22
C SER A 421 22.46 48.59 3.60
N TYR A 422 21.28 48.01 3.43
CA TYR A 422 21.00 46.58 3.53
C TYR A 422 20.22 46.13 2.29
N THR A 423 20.41 44.88 1.88
CA THR A 423 19.63 44.24 0.81
C THR A 423 18.67 43.25 1.44
N ALA A 424 17.37 43.44 1.23
CA ALA A 424 16.31 42.51 1.60
C ALA A 424 15.91 41.67 0.37
N THR A 425 15.87 40.35 0.49
CA THR A 425 15.63 39.44 -0.63
C THR A 425 14.44 38.53 -0.36
N ILE A 426 13.56 38.42 -1.35
CA ILE A 426 12.40 37.53 -1.38
C ILE A 426 12.67 36.35 -2.29
N ALA A 427 12.48 35.14 -1.78
CA ALA A 427 12.46 33.91 -2.56
C ALA A 427 11.09 33.23 -2.46
N PRO A 428 10.42 32.93 -3.60
CA PRO A 428 9.10 32.31 -3.61
C PRO A 428 9.17 30.85 -3.18
N LEU A 429 8.15 30.42 -2.45
CA LEU A 429 7.88 29.03 -2.08
C LEU A 429 6.55 28.59 -2.69
N ASN A 430 6.45 27.31 -3.04
CA ASN A 430 5.20 26.69 -3.46
C ASN A 430 4.48 27.48 -4.58
N GLY A 431 5.23 27.99 -5.57
CA GLY A 431 4.65 28.70 -6.72
C GLY A 431 4.10 30.09 -6.42
N TYR A 432 4.60 30.77 -5.38
CA TYR A 432 4.19 32.13 -5.05
C TYR A 432 4.44 33.16 -6.16
N THR A 433 3.40 33.92 -6.50
CA THR A 433 3.40 34.93 -7.57
C THR A 433 2.92 36.31 -7.11
N GLY A 434 2.67 36.48 -5.80
CA GLY A 434 2.15 37.72 -5.23
C GLY A 434 3.14 38.88 -5.23
N THR A 435 2.62 40.07 -4.91
CA THR A 435 3.41 41.30 -4.76
C THR A 435 3.71 41.53 -3.28
N VAL A 436 4.99 41.63 -2.94
CA VAL A 436 5.48 41.80 -1.57
C VAL A 436 5.97 43.22 -1.37
N SER A 437 5.49 43.88 -0.32
CA SER A 437 5.90 45.22 0.11
C SER A 437 6.83 45.15 1.31
N PHE A 438 7.87 45.99 1.35
CA PHE A 438 8.83 46.04 2.45
C PHE A 438 8.52 47.17 3.44
N SER A 439 8.82 46.94 4.71
CA SER A 439 8.78 47.94 5.77
C SER A 439 9.92 47.71 6.77
N VAL A 440 10.27 48.74 7.51
CA VAL A 440 11.30 48.67 8.56
C VAL A 440 10.83 49.38 9.82
N SER A 441 11.21 48.82 10.97
CA SER A 441 11.00 49.43 12.29
C SER A 441 12.29 49.34 13.12
N GLY A 442 12.35 50.07 14.24
CA GLY A 442 13.53 50.11 15.11
C GLY A 442 14.59 51.17 14.73
N LEU A 443 14.27 52.09 13.81
CA LEU A 443 15.17 53.17 13.43
C LEU A 443 15.49 54.10 14.62
N PRO A 444 16.74 54.59 14.73
CA PRO A 444 17.08 55.59 15.74
C PRO A 444 16.39 56.93 15.48
N ALA A 445 16.27 57.76 16.52
CA ALA A 445 15.78 59.13 16.37
C ALA A 445 16.66 59.92 15.36
N GLY A 446 16.03 60.75 14.53
CA GLY A 446 16.74 61.53 13.50
C GLY A 446 17.17 60.73 12.26
N ALA A 447 16.90 59.42 12.19
CA ALA A 447 17.13 58.62 10.99
C ALA A 447 15.88 58.45 10.12
N SER A 448 16.09 58.27 8.83
CA SER A 448 15.06 57.95 7.83
C SER A 448 15.45 56.71 7.02
N ALA A 449 14.47 56.02 6.44
CA ALA A 449 14.72 54.82 5.65
C ALA A 449 13.81 54.71 4.43
N THR A 450 14.36 54.17 3.34
CA THR A 450 13.65 53.99 2.06
C THR A 450 14.03 52.64 1.44
N PHE A 451 13.05 51.90 0.92
CA PHE A 451 13.24 50.68 0.13
C PHE A 451 13.19 50.98 -1.36
N THR A 452 14.18 50.52 -2.13
CA THR A 452 14.21 50.67 -3.60
C THR A 452 14.55 49.35 -4.28
N PRO A 453 13.62 48.73 -5.04
CA PRO A 453 12.20 49.10 -5.18
C PRO A 453 11.40 48.87 -3.88
N ALA A 454 10.29 49.60 -3.67
CA ALA A 454 9.45 49.43 -2.47
C ALA A 454 8.70 48.10 -2.41
N THR A 455 8.51 47.46 -3.57
CA THR A 455 7.82 46.18 -3.72
C THR A 455 8.53 45.29 -4.73
N VAL A 456 8.38 43.97 -4.60
CA VAL A 456 8.82 42.97 -5.60
C VAL A 456 7.67 42.01 -5.93
N ILE A 457 7.70 41.39 -7.13
CA ILE A 457 6.66 40.44 -7.58
C ILE A 457 7.28 39.06 -7.71
N SER A 458 6.69 38.06 -7.04
CA SER A 458 7.16 36.65 -6.96
C SER A 458 8.54 36.49 -6.31
N SER A 459 9.59 37.06 -6.89
CA SER A 459 10.97 37.01 -6.40
C SER A 459 11.67 38.35 -6.65
N GLY A 460 12.70 38.66 -5.87
CA GLY A 460 13.51 39.86 -6.09
C GLY A 460 14.20 40.36 -4.85
N SER A 461 14.90 41.48 -4.98
CA SER A 461 15.54 42.16 -3.85
C SER A 461 15.19 43.64 -3.83
N SER A 462 15.26 44.22 -2.63
CA SER A 462 15.09 45.64 -2.36
C SER A 462 16.24 46.15 -1.51
N THR A 463 16.80 47.29 -1.91
CA THR A 463 17.81 47.98 -1.11
C THR A 463 17.12 48.87 -0.08
N LEU A 464 17.32 48.56 1.20
CA LEU A 464 17.02 49.44 2.33
C LEU A 464 18.16 50.44 2.51
N ALA A 465 17.93 51.70 2.16
CA ALA A 465 18.84 52.80 2.45
C ALA A 465 18.40 53.49 3.74
N ILE A 466 19.35 53.70 4.66
CA ILE A 466 19.13 54.40 5.93
C ILE A 466 20.02 55.62 5.94
N SER A 467 19.43 56.78 6.22
CA SER A 467 20.17 58.04 6.43
C SER A 467 20.08 58.44 7.88
N THR A 468 21.23 58.72 8.49
CA THR A 468 21.33 59.33 9.82
C THR A 468 21.62 60.81 9.69
N THR A 469 21.37 61.59 10.74
CA THR A 469 21.54 63.04 10.74
C THR A 469 22.53 63.45 11.84
N ALA A 470 23.63 64.09 11.44
CA ALA A 470 24.67 64.60 12.34
C ALA A 470 24.06 65.46 13.47
N GLY A 471 24.59 65.32 14.68
CA GLY A 471 24.15 66.03 15.88
C GLY A 471 22.74 65.67 16.41
N THR A 472 21.97 64.81 15.74
CA THR A 472 20.61 64.43 16.18
C THR A 472 20.35 62.93 16.24
N THR A 473 21.08 62.11 15.48
CA THR A 473 21.04 60.66 15.62
C THR A 473 22.02 60.22 16.71
N PRO A 474 21.54 59.67 17.86
CA PRO A 474 22.44 59.29 18.94
C PRO A 474 23.31 58.07 18.58
N ALA A 475 24.56 58.07 19.03
CA ALA A 475 25.39 56.87 18.98
C ALA A 475 24.76 55.71 19.77
N GLY A 476 24.82 54.51 19.19
CA GLY A 476 24.23 53.32 19.79
C GLY A 476 24.03 52.19 18.79
N ASN A 477 23.63 51.02 19.31
CA ASN A 477 23.32 49.84 18.51
C ASN A 477 21.80 49.68 18.42
N TYR A 478 21.29 49.71 17.20
CA TYR A 478 19.86 49.66 16.90
C TYR A 478 19.54 48.37 16.14
N ALA A 479 18.71 47.53 16.75
CA ALA A 479 18.14 46.35 16.08
C ALA A 479 17.00 46.80 15.18
N LEU A 480 17.18 46.63 13.86
CA LEU A 480 16.19 46.98 12.85
C LEU A 480 15.44 45.73 12.44
N THR A 481 14.12 45.77 12.47
CA THR A 481 13.27 44.68 11.97
C THR A 481 12.75 45.05 10.60
N ILE A 482 13.20 44.30 9.59
CA ILE A 482 12.72 44.38 8.21
C ILE A 482 11.57 43.38 8.08
N ALA A 483 10.42 43.85 7.65
CA ALA A 483 9.26 43.02 7.37
C ALA A 483 8.88 43.11 5.88
N ALA A 484 8.37 42.00 5.37
CA ALA A 484 7.89 41.87 4.01
C ALA A 484 6.49 41.24 4.04
N SER A 485 5.52 41.88 3.39
CA SER A 485 4.12 41.47 3.43
C SER A 485 3.43 41.65 2.09
N ASP A 486 2.51 40.74 1.77
CA ASP A 486 1.60 40.85 0.62
C ASP A 486 0.16 41.21 1.00
N GLY A 487 -0.06 41.56 2.28
CA GLY A 487 -1.37 41.83 2.87
C GLY A 487 -1.99 40.63 3.58
N THR A 488 -1.55 39.40 3.32
CA THR A 488 -2.02 38.17 3.97
C THR A 488 -0.91 37.44 4.71
N LEU A 489 0.25 37.28 4.06
CA LEU A 489 1.46 36.69 4.61
C LEU A 489 2.40 37.80 5.07
N THR A 490 3.11 37.56 6.17
CA THR A 490 4.12 38.49 6.68
C THR A 490 5.30 37.71 7.21
N HIS A 491 6.49 38.01 6.70
CA HIS A 491 7.76 37.48 7.18
C HIS A 491 8.67 38.62 7.63
N SER A 492 9.49 38.39 8.65
CA SER A 492 10.39 39.41 9.20
C SER A 492 11.79 38.85 9.45
N THR A 493 12.80 39.69 9.29
CA THR A 493 14.19 39.42 9.65
C THR A 493 14.81 40.64 10.34
N SER A 494 15.89 40.45 11.09
CA SER A 494 16.54 41.54 11.84
C SER A 494 17.98 41.78 11.37
N VAL A 495 18.38 43.05 11.34
CA VAL A 495 19.76 43.51 11.08
C VAL A 495 20.14 44.57 12.12
N ASN A 496 21.44 44.77 12.36
CA ASN A 496 21.92 45.71 13.37
C ASN A 496 22.61 46.93 12.75
N LEU A 497 22.12 48.13 13.05
CA LEU A 497 22.80 49.39 12.75
C LEU A 497 23.56 49.89 13.99
N SER A 498 24.88 49.96 13.91
CA SER A 498 25.72 50.62 14.90
C SER A 498 26.03 52.04 14.42
N VAL A 499 25.60 53.04 15.21
CA VAL A 499 25.93 54.44 14.97
C VAL A 499 27.05 54.82 15.94
N THR A 500 28.16 55.33 15.43
CA THR A 500 29.29 55.85 16.20
C THR A 500 29.35 57.37 16.13
N ASP A 501 29.88 57.99 17.17
CA ASP A 501 29.99 59.45 17.30
C ASP A 501 31.13 59.78 18.27
N PHE A 502 31.41 61.04 18.55
CA PHE A 502 32.35 61.46 19.56
C PHE A 502 31.84 62.68 20.34
N THR A 503 32.46 62.94 21.49
CA THR A 503 32.27 64.17 22.25
C THR A 503 33.61 64.83 22.47
N LEU A 504 33.63 66.16 22.52
CA LEU A 504 34.83 66.96 22.74
C LEU A 504 34.66 67.81 23.99
N ASP A 505 35.66 67.76 24.88
CA ASP A 505 35.75 68.61 26.06
C ASP A 505 37.10 69.35 26.08
N ALA A 506 37.13 70.56 26.64
CA ALA A 506 38.34 71.37 26.76
C ALA A 506 38.54 71.80 28.22
N SER A 507 39.66 71.41 28.82
CA SER A 507 39.95 71.64 30.24
C SER A 507 41.33 72.30 30.44
N PRO A 508 41.48 73.23 31.40
CA PRO A 508 40.42 73.85 32.21
C PRO A 508 39.54 74.80 31.36
N PRO A 509 38.31 75.12 31.79
CA PRO A 509 37.39 75.95 30.99
C PRO A 509 37.86 77.41 30.79
N SER A 510 38.81 77.89 31.59
CA SER A 510 39.40 79.22 31.46
C SER A 510 40.79 79.28 32.09
N GLN A 511 41.69 80.12 31.56
CA GLN A 511 42.98 80.43 32.16
C GLN A 511 43.35 81.92 32.03
N THR A 512 44.20 82.41 32.94
CA THR A 512 44.81 83.74 32.85
C THR A 512 46.22 83.61 32.27
N ILE A 513 46.50 84.32 31.18
CA ILE A 513 47.82 84.36 30.54
C ILE A 513 48.40 85.76 30.73
N VAL A 514 49.59 85.86 31.32
CA VAL A 514 50.33 87.12 31.38
C VAL A 514 50.87 87.45 29.99
N VAL A 515 50.88 88.72 29.60
CA VAL A 515 51.38 89.21 28.30
C VAL A 515 52.76 88.62 27.99
N ALA A 516 52.98 88.18 26.75
CA ALA A 516 54.17 87.46 26.30
C ALA A 516 54.39 86.07 26.96
N GLY A 517 53.36 85.51 27.61
CA GLY A 517 53.34 84.16 28.16
C GLY A 517 52.45 83.20 27.35
N SER A 518 52.37 81.96 27.83
CA SER A 518 51.51 80.92 27.26
C SER A 518 50.71 80.17 28.34
N ALA A 519 49.61 79.53 27.92
CA ALA A 519 48.88 78.56 28.73
C ALA A 519 48.48 77.36 27.87
N THR A 520 48.32 76.21 28.53
CA THR A 520 47.99 74.95 27.88
C THR A 520 46.63 74.45 28.34
N TYR A 521 45.75 74.19 27.38
CA TYR A 521 44.49 73.47 27.57
C TYR A 521 44.65 72.04 27.07
N THR A 522 43.86 71.12 27.60
CA THR A 522 43.73 69.75 27.10
C THR A 522 42.37 69.61 26.43
N ALA A 523 42.37 69.40 25.12
CA ALA A 523 41.19 68.99 24.37
C ALA A 523 41.08 67.47 24.43
N THR A 524 40.05 66.94 25.06
CA THR A 524 39.82 65.49 25.20
C THR A 524 38.65 65.10 24.31
N LEU A 525 38.90 64.19 23.38
CA LEU A 525 37.88 63.59 22.53
C LEU A 525 37.56 62.19 23.04
N THR A 526 36.29 61.95 23.35
CA THR A 526 35.79 60.66 23.81
C THR A 526 34.91 60.06 22.72
N GLY A 527 35.37 58.98 22.10
CA GLY A 527 34.61 58.22 21.13
C GLY A 527 33.43 57.50 21.79
N LEU A 528 32.25 57.61 21.17
CA LEU A 528 31.01 56.98 21.57
C LEU A 528 30.74 55.75 20.71
N ASN A 529 30.21 54.69 21.35
CA ASN A 529 29.84 53.42 20.72
C ASN A 529 30.93 52.79 19.82
N GLY A 530 32.21 53.05 20.13
CA GLY A 530 33.34 52.48 19.39
C GLY A 530 33.80 53.31 18.18
N TYR A 531 33.55 54.63 18.16
CA TYR A 531 34.11 55.54 17.17
C TYR A 531 35.63 55.35 17.00
N THR A 532 36.06 55.15 15.75
CA THR A 532 37.47 54.98 15.34
C THR A 532 37.91 56.02 14.29
N GLY A 533 37.03 56.94 13.91
CA GLY A 533 37.31 58.01 12.96
C GLY A 533 38.38 58.97 13.47
N THR A 534 38.81 59.90 12.60
CA THR A 534 39.81 60.91 12.94
C THR A 534 39.19 62.30 12.88
N ALA A 535 39.12 62.98 14.02
CA ALA A 535 38.60 64.33 14.11
C ALA A 535 39.75 65.36 14.13
N ASN A 536 39.72 66.31 13.21
CA ASN A 536 40.65 67.42 13.12
C ASN A 536 40.25 68.52 14.11
N LEU A 537 41.23 69.02 14.87
CA LEU A 537 41.00 70.05 15.87
C LEU A 537 41.26 71.43 15.30
N SER A 538 40.36 72.36 15.60
CA SER A 538 40.52 73.77 15.28
C SER A 538 40.08 74.62 16.48
N VAL A 539 40.58 75.85 16.52
CA VAL A 539 40.20 76.82 17.54
C VAL A 539 39.94 78.17 16.90
N THR A 540 38.87 78.82 17.32
CA THR A 540 38.50 80.18 16.90
C THR A 540 38.34 81.08 18.13
N GLY A 541 38.25 82.40 17.91
CA GLY A 541 38.12 83.38 19.00
C GLY A 541 39.44 83.82 19.64
N LEU A 542 40.58 83.52 19.01
CA LEU A 542 41.90 83.87 19.53
C LEU A 542 42.07 85.40 19.73
N PRO A 543 42.77 85.83 20.81
CA PRO A 543 43.16 87.23 20.97
C PRO A 543 43.99 87.73 19.78
N PRO A 544 43.92 89.03 19.43
CA PRO A 544 44.84 89.61 18.45
C PRO A 544 46.30 89.35 18.80
N PHE A 545 47.10 89.00 17.80
CA PHE A 545 48.52 88.67 17.93
C PHE A 545 48.85 87.45 18.81
N ALA A 546 47.86 86.63 19.18
CA ALA A 546 48.09 85.34 19.80
C ALA A 546 48.17 84.22 18.75
N THR A 547 48.89 83.15 19.07
CA THR A 547 48.91 81.92 18.28
C THR A 547 48.34 80.76 19.08
N ALA A 548 47.83 79.77 18.36
CA ALA A 548 47.35 78.52 18.94
C ALA A 548 47.96 77.33 18.21
N THR A 549 48.30 76.27 18.94
CA THR A 549 48.81 75.04 18.35
C THR A 549 48.27 73.83 19.11
N PHE A 550 47.69 72.89 18.37
CA PHE A 550 47.30 71.58 18.87
C PHE A 550 48.42 70.58 18.63
N THR A 551 48.74 69.77 19.64
CA THR A 551 49.69 68.66 19.54
C THR A 551 49.10 67.42 20.21
N PRO A 552 48.65 66.41 19.44
CA PRO A 552 48.53 66.35 17.97
C PRO A 552 47.41 67.24 17.39
N THR A 553 47.43 67.56 16.08
CA THR A 553 46.40 68.39 15.42
C THR A 553 45.06 67.70 15.15
N SER A 554 45.02 66.38 15.34
CA SER A 554 43.82 65.56 15.22
C SER A 554 43.86 64.42 16.24
N ILE A 555 42.69 63.86 16.56
CA ILE A 555 42.56 62.72 17.46
C ILE A 555 41.83 61.60 16.70
N THR A 556 42.39 60.39 16.71
CA THR A 556 41.76 59.18 16.17
C THR A 556 41.11 58.39 17.30
N GLY A 557 39.83 58.05 17.16
CA GLY A 557 39.08 57.29 18.16
C GLY A 557 38.85 58.07 19.45
N SER A 558 39.55 57.74 20.53
CA SER A 558 39.52 58.48 21.80
C SER A 558 40.91 58.90 22.21
N GLY A 559 41.07 60.11 22.73
CA GLY A 559 42.37 60.62 23.13
C GLY A 559 42.33 62.09 23.53
N SER A 560 43.52 62.68 23.64
CA SER A 560 43.66 64.08 24.03
C SER A 560 44.72 64.78 23.19
N SER A 561 44.50 66.07 22.96
CA SER A 561 45.47 66.98 22.36
C SER A 561 45.78 68.14 23.29
N SER A 562 47.05 68.52 23.34
CA SER A 562 47.50 69.71 24.03
C SER A 562 47.30 70.94 23.14
N LEU A 563 46.41 71.84 23.54
CA LEU A 563 46.22 73.16 22.92
C LEU A 563 47.04 74.21 23.66
N VAL A 564 48.11 74.70 23.05
CA VAL A 564 48.92 75.79 23.60
C VAL A 564 48.48 77.11 22.98
N ILE A 565 48.09 78.07 23.82
CA ILE A 565 47.84 79.46 23.43
C ILE A 565 49.03 80.30 23.88
N ALA A 566 49.67 81.01 22.95
CA ALA A 566 50.79 81.91 23.23
C ALA A 566 50.43 83.35 22.87
N THR A 567 50.67 84.28 23.79
CA THR A 567 50.45 85.72 23.59
C THR A 567 51.76 86.41 23.26
N THR A 568 51.69 87.57 22.62
CA THR A 568 52.86 88.43 22.37
C THR A 568 52.81 89.68 23.25
N SER A 569 53.89 90.48 23.25
CA SER A 569 53.91 91.78 23.93
C SER A 569 52.83 92.75 23.44
N ASN A 570 52.23 92.48 22.27
CA ASN A 570 51.21 93.31 21.64
C ASN A 570 49.79 92.77 21.85
N THR A 571 49.62 91.62 22.50
CA THR A 571 48.29 91.03 22.75
C THR A 571 47.55 91.87 23.82
N PRO A 572 46.36 92.42 23.50
CA PRO A 572 45.61 93.23 24.46
C PRO A 572 45.11 92.43 25.67
N ALA A 573 45.08 93.06 26.84
CA ALA A 573 44.48 92.48 28.03
C ALA A 573 42.94 92.56 27.95
N ALA A 574 42.28 91.41 27.79
CA ALA A 574 40.82 91.26 27.82
C ALA A 574 40.42 89.80 28.10
N ILE A 575 39.13 89.54 28.23
CA ILE A 575 38.57 88.19 28.27
C ILE A 575 38.20 87.79 26.83
N TYR A 576 38.72 86.66 26.37
CA TYR A 576 38.45 86.11 25.05
C TYR A 576 37.75 84.76 25.19
N SER A 577 36.64 84.57 24.48
CA SER A 577 35.95 83.28 24.41
C SER A 577 36.53 82.46 23.27
N LEU A 578 37.09 81.30 23.59
CA LEU A 578 37.64 80.37 22.61
C LEU A 578 36.62 79.29 22.31
N THR A 579 36.43 78.98 21.03
CA THR A 579 35.64 77.82 20.60
C THR A 579 36.59 76.79 20.02
N VAL A 580 36.70 75.65 20.71
CA VAL A 580 37.43 74.48 20.22
C VAL A 580 36.45 73.58 19.48
N THR A 581 36.80 73.19 18.26
CA THR A 581 35.96 72.35 17.41
C THR A 581 36.76 71.13 16.97
N ALA A 582 36.13 69.96 17.02
CA ALA A 582 36.61 68.73 16.41
C ALA A 582 35.67 68.40 15.26
N SER A 583 36.21 68.10 14.08
CA SER A 583 35.42 67.71 12.91
C SER A 583 36.07 66.53 12.20
N ASP A 584 35.28 65.52 11.90
CA ASP A 584 35.70 64.32 11.15
C ASP A 584 35.41 64.42 9.64
N GLY A 585 34.87 65.55 9.20
CA GLY A 585 34.47 65.80 7.82
C GLY A 585 33.00 65.49 7.52
N ILE A 586 32.25 64.94 8.48
CA ILE A 586 30.80 64.73 8.42
C ILE A 586 30.09 65.67 9.41
N GLU A 587 30.59 65.78 10.64
CA GLU A 587 30.10 66.69 11.69
C GLU A 587 31.13 67.77 12.09
#